data_AF-B7PCE7-F1
#
_entry.id   AF-B7PCE7-F1
#
_cell.length_a   1.000
_cell.length_b   1.000
_cell.length_c   1.000
_cell.angle_alpha   90.00
_cell.angle_beta   90.00
_cell.angle_gamma   90.00
#
_symmetry.space_group_name_H-M   'P 1'
#
loop_
_entity.id
_entity.type
_entity.pdbx_description
1 polymer ?
#
loop_
_entity_poly.entity_id
_entity_poly.type
_entity_poly.pdbx_seq_one_letter_code
_entity_poly.pdbx_strand_id
1 'polypeptide(L)'
;MRKHTILNVSPLKNFMNVSTSIVNLQFSSIYRKFRREGSIIFMLRFSGLTGPVFLDPFGRRYNLTLHVLQLKKAGLASIGSWSPESGLKITRTASMVQEEIMETLQNKTFKITTLINAPYVMLKKSAPRLSGNDRFEGFCVDLVREMSRLLGFRYQLRLVRDGSYGTRNRDGRWNGMVREIIDR
;
A
#
# COMPACT_ATOMS: atom_id res chain seq x y z
N MET A 1 -19.90 -60.37 -71.71
CA MET A 1 -19.91 -60.35 -70.23
C MET A 1 -18.53 -59.98 -69.71
N ARG A 2 -18.33 -58.77 -69.18
CA ARG A 2 -17.11 -58.38 -68.45
C ARG A 2 -17.51 -57.93 -67.06
N LYS A 3 -16.99 -58.59 -66.03
CA LYS A 3 -17.15 -58.24 -64.61
C LYS A 3 -16.01 -57.30 -64.20
N HIS A 4 -16.35 -56.33 -63.36
CA HIS A 4 -15.42 -55.44 -62.67
C HIS A 4 -14.47 -56.20 -61.73
N THR A 5 -13.25 -55.69 -61.57
CA THR A 5 -12.41 -55.87 -60.37
C THR A 5 -11.55 -54.63 -60.18
N ILE A 6 -11.59 -54.07 -58.98
CA ILE A 6 -10.92 -52.84 -58.53
C ILE A 6 -9.44 -53.16 -58.22
N LEU A 7 -8.50 -52.33 -58.69
CA LEU A 7 -7.08 -52.41 -58.31
C LEU A 7 -6.73 -51.37 -57.23
N ASN A 8 -6.04 -51.89 -56.22
CA ASN A 8 -5.64 -51.30 -54.96
C ASN A 8 -4.51 -50.27 -55.12
N VAL A 9 -4.53 -49.20 -54.30
CA VAL A 9 -3.59 -48.07 -54.38
C VAL A 9 -2.42 -48.32 -53.42
N SER A 10 -1.20 -48.45 -53.95
CA SER A 10 0.04 -48.37 -53.17
C SER A 10 1.22 -48.00 -54.08
N PRO A 11 1.63 -46.72 -54.13
CA PRO A 11 3.06 -46.42 -53.95
C PRO A 11 3.32 -45.01 -53.38
N LEU A 12 3.48 -44.85 -52.05
CA LEU A 12 3.90 -43.57 -51.44
C LEU A 12 4.79 -43.72 -50.19
N LYS A 13 5.68 -44.72 -50.12
CA LYS A 13 6.56 -44.92 -48.94
C LYS A 13 8.04 -44.53 -49.10
N ASN A 14 8.50 -44.10 -50.28
CA ASN A 14 9.94 -43.91 -50.51
C ASN A 14 10.46 -42.46 -50.58
N PHE A 15 9.67 -41.44 -50.17
CA PHE A 15 10.11 -40.03 -50.24
C PHE A 15 10.40 -39.35 -48.88
N MET A 16 10.36 -40.07 -47.75
CA MET A 16 10.39 -39.43 -46.41
C MET A 16 11.73 -39.47 -45.65
N ASN A 17 12.83 -40.01 -46.21
CA ASN A 17 14.06 -40.22 -45.43
C ASN A 17 15.28 -39.34 -45.78
N VAL A 18 15.19 -38.44 -46.77
CA VAL A 18 16.32 -37.53 -47.12
C VAL A 18 16.13 -36.10 -46.56
N SER A 19 14.91 -35.73 -46.14
CA SER A 19 14.60 -34.37 -45.66
C SER A 19 14.84 -34.14 -44.16
N THR A 20 14.88 -35.18 -43.33
CA THR A 20 14.89 -35.04 -41.85
C THR A 20 16.27 -34.74 -41.28
N SER A 21 17.36 -35.20 -41.91
CA SER A 21 18.73 -34.99 -41.42
C SER A 21 19.24 -33.56 -41.65
N ILE A 22 18.94 -32.96 -42.81
CA ILE A 22 19.36 -31.60 -43.15
C ILE A 22 18.56 -30.56 -42.37
N VAL A 23 17.25 -30.79 -42.18
CA VAL A 23 16.40 -29.94 -41.35
C VAL A 23 16.88 -29.99 -39.89
N ASN A 24 17.18 -31.16 -39.32
CA ASN A 24 17.72 -31.25 -37.96
C ASN A 24 19.09 -30.56 -37.79
N LEU A 25 19.97 -30.63 -38.78
CA LEU A 25 21.29 -29.98 -38.72
C LEU A 25 21.19 -28.45 -38.84
N GLN A 26 20.34 -27.94 -39.75
CA GLN A 26 20.04 -26.51 -39.88
C GLN A 26 19.39 -25.95 -38.61
N PHE A 27 18.42 -26.67 -38.03
CA PHE A 27 17.86 -26.33 -36.72
C PHE A 27 18.94 -26.35 -35.63
N SER A 28 19.83 -27.35 -35.56
CA SER A 28 20.91 -27.39 -34.56
C SER A 28 21.93 -26.24 -34.70
N SER A 29 22.14 -25.75 -35.93
CA SER A 29 23.05 -24.65 -36.25
C SER A 29 22.40 -23.30 -35.90
N ILE A 30 21.13 -23.11 -36.25
CA ILE A 30 20.33 -21.94 -35.90
C ILE A 30 20.14 -21.86 -34.39
N TYR A 31 19.83 -22.97 -33.71
CA TYR A 31 19.75 -23.03 -32.26
C TYR A 31 21.12 -22.77 -31.60
N ARG A 32 22.24 -23.25 -32.16
CA ARG A 32 23.58 -22.90 -31.66
C ARG A 32 23.92 -21.44 -31.86
N LYS A 33 23.56 -20.85 -33.01
CA LYS A 33 23.81 -19.44 -33.33
C LYS A 33 22.93 -18.51 -32.49
N PHE A 34 21.65 -18.84 -32.34
CA PHE A 34 20.72 -18.15 -31.44
C PHE A 34 21.11 -18.33 -29.96
N ARG A 35 21.67 -19.48 -29.57
CA ARG A 35 22.26 -19.67 -28.24
C ARG A 35 23.53 -18.84 -28.07
N ARG A 36 24.36 -18.67 -29.10
CA ARG A 36 25.57 -17.83 -29.06
C ARG A 36 25.25 -16.33 -29.04
N GLU A 37 24.33 -15.86 -29.87
CA GLU A 37 23.90 -14.45 -29.97
C GLU A 37 22.90 -14.06 -28.88
N GLY A 38 21.96 -14.95 -28.55
CA GLY A 38 21.05 -14.82 -27.41
C GLY A 38 21.79 -14.82 -26.07
N SER A 39 22.88 -15.62 -25.93
CA SER A 39 23.76 -15.56 -24.74
C SER A 39 24.35 -14.17 -24.49
N ILE A 40 24.55 -13.35 -25.52
CA ILE A 40 25.07 -11.99 -25.37
C ILE A 40 24.00 -11.09 -24.76
N ILE A 41 22.75 -11.22 -25.22
CA ILE A 41 21.58 -10.47 -24.69
C ILE A 41 21.37 -10.76 -23.21
N PHE A 42 21.54 -12.02 -22.79
CA PHE A 42 21.43 -12.41 -21.38
C PHE A 42 22.61 -11.96 -20.51
N MET A 43 23.72 -11.48 -21.11
CA MET A 43 24.83 -10.82 -20.41
C MET A 43 24.79 -9.29 -20.51
N LEU A 44 23.82 -8.71 -21.22
CA LEU A 44 23.73 -7.26 -21.39
C LEU A 44 23.40 -6.58 -20.07
N ARG A 45 24.33 -5.72 -19.65
CA ARG A 45 24.11 -4.70 -18.63
C ARG A 45 23.96 -3.37 -19.35
N PHE A 46 22.80 -2.75 -19.21
CA PHE A 46 22.54 -1.44 -19.81
C PHE A 46 21.73 -0.57 -18.85
N SER A 47 21.75 0.74 -19.09
CA SER A 47 20.96 1.71 -18.34
C SER A 47 19.77 2.16 -19.17
N GLY A 48 18.57 2.04 -18.62
CA GLY A 48 17.33 2.52 -19.25
C GLY A 48 16.56 3.49 -18.36
N LEU A 49 15.31 3.81 -18.74
CA LEU A 49 14.43 4.70 -17.97
C LEU A 49 14.14 4.20 -16.55
N THR A 50 14.22 2.88 -16.34
CA THR A 50 14.04 2.23 -15.03
C THR A 50 15.35 2.03 -14.27
N GLY A 51 16.41 2.75 -14.65
CA GLY A 51 17.76 2.57 -14.12
C GLY A 51 18.51 1.39 -14.75
N PRO A 52 19.57 0.90 -14.07
CA PRO A 52 20.38 -0.21 -14.54
C PRO A 52 19.57 -1.50 -14.69
N VAL A 53 19.77 -2.23 -15.79
CA VAL A 53 19.08 -3.49 -16.10
C VAL A 53 20.11 -4.61 -16.20
N PHE A 54 19.90 -5.65 -15.40
CA PHE A 54 20.70 -6.87 -15.37
C PHE A 54 19.75 -8.04 -15.50
N LEU A 55 19.95 -8.85 -16.55
CA LEU A 55 19.12 -10.01 -16.87
C LEU A 55 19.82 -11.30 -16.44
N ASP A 56 19.03 -12.27 -15.98
CA ASP A 56 19.51 -13.63 -15.76
C ASP A 56 19.61 -14.40 -17.10
N PRO A 57 20.19 -15.61 -17.13
CA PRO A 57 20.24 -16.45 -18.33
C PRO A 57 18.87 -16.81 -18.93
N PHE A 58 17.78 -16.56 -18.22
CA PHE A 58 16.40 -16.76 -18.65
C PHE A 58 15.74 -15.45 -19.12
N GLY A 59 16.48 -14.34 -19.18
CA GLY A 59 15.97 -13.02 -19.61
C GLY A 59 15.17 -12.27 -18.55
N ARG A 60 15.19 -12.71 -17.28
CA ARG A 60 14.48 -12.05 -16.18
C ARG A 60 15.37 -11.02 -15.52
N ARG A 61 14.84 -9.82 -15.29
CA ARG A 61 15.55 -8.79 -14.54
C ARG A 61 15.60 -9.15 -13.06
N TYR A 62 16.79 -9.15 -12.46
CA TYR A 62 16.96 -9.48 -11.05
C TYR A 62 17.30 -8.28 -10.15
N ASN A 63 17.74 -7.15 -10.72
CA ASN A 63 18.15 -5.95 -9.97
C ASN A 63 17.06 -4.85 -9.96
N LEU A 64 15.84 -5.20 -9.54
CA LEU A 64 14.73 -4.26 -9.55
C LEU A 64 14.77 -3.30 -8.36
N THR A 65 14.60 -2.01 -8.61
CA THR A 65 14.30 -1.00 -7.58
C THR A 65 12.94 -0.39 -7.87
N LEU A 66 12.03 -0.49 -6.91
CA LEU A 66 10.70 0.12 -6.97
C LEU A 66 10.68 1.36 -6.07
N HIS A 67 10.16 2.48 -6.57
CA HIS A 67 9.92 3.65 -5.74
C HIS A 67 8.55 3.55 -5.07
N VAL A 68 8.50 3.84 -3.77
CA VAL A 68 7.24 3.93 -3.03
C VAL A 68 6.78 5.36 -3.08
N LEU A 69 5.61 5.60 -3.67
CA LEU A 69 5.04 6.94 -3.82
C LEU A 69 3.84 7.10 -2.89
N GLN A 70 3.67 8.30 -2.35
CA GLN A 70 2.51 8.69 -1.56
C GLN A 70 1.89 9.95 -2.15
N LEU A 71 0.57 9.96 -2.28
CA LEU A 71 -0.16 11.16 -2.65
C LEU A 71 -0.28 12.09 -1.44
N LYS A 72 0.25 13.31 -1.58
CA LYS A 72 0.15 14.39 -0.59
C LYS A 72 -0.67 15.55 -1.18
N LYS A 73 -0.99 16.57 -0.36
CA LYS A 73 -1.70 17.78 -0.83
C LYS A 73 -0.99 18.47 -2.00
N ALA A 74 0.35 18.50 -1.97
CA ALA A 74 1.17 19.09 -3.02
C ALA A 74 1.39 18.18 -4.25
N GLY A 75 0.91 16.93 -4.23
CA GLY A 75 1.09 15.95 -5.30
C GLY A 75 1.76 14.65 -4.85
N LEU A 76 2.19 13.84 -5.83
CA LEU A 76 2.89 12.58 -5.57
C LEU A 76 4.31 12.84 -5.06
N ALA A 77 4.67 12.23 -3.93
CA ALA A 77 6.00 12.31 -3.34
C ALA A 77 6.57 10.90 -3.15
N SER A 78 7.84 10.71 -3.50
CA SER A 78 8.56 9.47 -3.17
C SER A 78 8.86 9.42 -1.67
N ILE A 79 8.50 8.32 -1.03
CA ILE A 79 8.65 8.09 0.42
C ILE A 79 9.58 6.93 0.74
N GLY A 80 10.15 6.30 -0.28
CA GLY A 80 11.07 5.19 -0.09
C GLY A 80 11.37 4.44 -1.36
N SER A 81 12.11 3.36 -1.19
CA SER A 81 12.39 2.40 -2.24
C SER A 81 12.27 0.99 -1.71
N TRP A 82 12.04 0.05 -2.62
CA TRP A 82 12.08 -1.37 -2.34
C TRP A 82 12.99 -2.06 -3.36
N SER A 83 13.79 -3.01 -2.90
CA SER A 83 14.54 -3.92 -3.78
C SER A 83 14.52 -5.36 -3.23
N PRO A 84 14.72 -6.38 -4.08
CA PRO A 84 14.82 -7.77 -3.63
C PRO A 84 15.91 -7.98 -2.57
N GLU A 85 17.03 -7.25 -2.67
CA GLU A 85 18.19 -7.39 -1.80
C GLU A 85 18.00 -6.73 -0.43
N SER A 86 17.28 -5.60 -0.39
CA SER A 86 17.24 -4.75 0.80
C SER A 86 15.85 -4.53 1.38
N GLY A 87 14.83 -5.14 0.78
CA GLY A 87 13.45 -4.99 1.19
C GLY A 87 12.97 -3.53 1.10
N LEU A 88 11.98 -3.18 1.90
CA LEU A 88 11.40 -1.84 1.95
C LEU A 88 12.29 -0.91 2.79
N LYS A 89 12.72 0.18 2.18
CA LYS A 89 13.43 1.30 2.82
C LYS A 89 12.59 2.56 2.73
N ILE A 90 11.94 2.91 3.82
CA ILE A 90 11.22 4.18 3.94
C ILE A 90 12.22 5.29 4.26
N THR A 91 12.19 6.36 3.48
CA THR A 91 13.09 7.53 3.63
C THR A 91 12.44 8.68 4.39
N ARG A 92 11.25 8.46 4.96
CA ARG A 92 10.55 9.46 5.78
C ARG A 92 11.32 9.70 7.08
N THR A 93 11.68 10.95 7.34
CA THR A 93 12.26 11.36 8.63
C THR A 93 11.17 11.59 9.67
N ALA A 94 11.54 11.58 10.96
CA ALA A 94 10.64 11.92 12.05
C ALA A 94 10.05 13.34 11.89
N SER A 95 10.86 14.31 11.43
CA SER A 95 10.42 15.67 11.15
C SER A 95 9.34 15.73 10.07
N MET A 96 9.50 15.01 8.96
CA MET A 96 8.50 14.93 7.89
C MET A 96 7.18 14.32 8.38
N VAL A 97 7.26 13.30 9.24
CA VAL A 97 6.06 12.70 9.86
C VAL A 97 5.37 13.71 10.77
N GLN A 98 6.13 14.45 11.57
CA GLN A 98 5.58 15.48 12.46
C GLN A 98 4.90 16.61 11.70
N GLU A 99 5.54 17.14 10.64
CA GLU A 99 4.97 18.19 9.78
C GLU A 99 3.67 17.73 9.14
N GLU A 100 3.63 16.52 8.58
CA GLU A 100 2.41 15.96 8.00
C GLU A 100 1.29 15.79 9.04
N ILE A 101 1.62 15.32 10.25
CA ILE A 101 0.66 15.23 11.34
C ILE A 101 0.11 16.64 11.65
N MET A 102 0.97 17.63 11.83
CA MET A 102 0.55 19.01 12.10
C MET A 102 -0.35 19.56 10.98
N GLU A 103 0.03 19.40 9.72
CA GLU A 103 -0.79 19.82 8.57
C GLU A 103 -2.15 19.11 8.48
N THR A 104 -2.22 17.86 8.95
CA THR A 104 -3.48 17.10 8.95
C THR A 104 -4.38 17.47 10.12
N LEU A 105 -3.84 18.02 11.21
CA LEU A 105 -4.57 18.40 12.41
C LEU A 105 -5.02 19.86 12.37
N GLN A 106 -4.22 20.74 11.74
CA GLN A 106 -4.53 22.16 11.63
C GLN A 106 -5.92 22.41 11.03
N ASN A 107 -6.65 23.35 11.63
CA ASN A 107 -8.00 23.78 11.24
C ASN A 107 -9.11 22.71 11.34
N LYS A 108 -8.81 21.48 11.76
CA LYS A 108 -9.83 20.47 12.09
C LYS A 108 -10.44 20.76 13.45
N THR A 109 -11.74 20.48 13.57
CA THR A 109 -12.47 20.61 14.84
C THR A 109 -12.77 19.22 15.42
N PHE A 110 -12.12 18.86 16.52
CA PHE A 110 -12.35 17.62 17.23
C PHE A 110 -13.49 17.75 18.24
N LYS A 111 -14.50 16.90 18.13
CA LYS A 111 -15.52 16.75 19.16
C LYS A 111 -15.02 15.72 20.18
N ILE A 112 -14.67 16.16 21.39
CA ILE A 112 -14.08 15.33 22.43
C ILE A 112 -15.18 14.97 23.43
N THR A 113 -15.42 13.67 23.59
CA THR A 113 -16.36 13.15 24.59
C THR A 113 -15.64 12.97 25.93
N THR A 114 -16.32 13.30 27.03
CA THR A 114 -15.76 13.22 28.37
C THR A 114 -16.85 13.04 29.41
N LEU A 115 -16.49 12.87 30.68
CA LEU A 115 -17.42 12.85 31.82
C LEU A 115 -16.91 13.76 32.93
N ILE A 116 -17.79 14.13 33.87
CA ILE A 116 -17.37 14.87 35.07
C ILE A 116 -16.68 13.89 36.02
N ASN A 117 -15.40 14.11 36.24
CA ASN A 117 -14.58 13.34 37.18
C ASN A 117 -13.50 14.25 37.75
N ALA A 118 -13.67 14.70 38.99
CA ALA A 118 -12.69 15.54 39.65
C ALA A 118 -11.41 14.72 39.95
N PRO A 119 -10.20 15.29 39.78
CA PRO A 119 -9.88 16.66 39.35
C PRO A 119 -9.62 16.81 37.83
N TYR A 120 -9.97 15.80 37.04
CA TYR A 120 -9.62 15.72 35.62
C TYR A 120 -10.51 16.60 34.73
N VAL A 121 -11.83 16.53 34.92
CA VAL A 121 -12.82 17.36 34.23
C VAL A 121 -13.94 17.71 35.19
N MET A 122 -14.16 19.01 35.36
CA MET A 122 -15.13 19.59 36.28
C MET A 122 -15.86 20.73 35.59
N LEU A 123 -17.08 21.04 36.05
CA LEU A 123 -17.75 22.28 35.66
C LEU A 123 -17.28 23.42 36.56
N LYS A 124 -16.96 24.56 35.94
CA LYS A 124 -16.69 25.79 36.70
C LYS A 124 -17.93 26.21 37.49
N LYS A 125 -17.73 26.86 38.64
CA LYS A 125 -18.84 27.47 39.39
C LYS A 125 -19.66 28.47 38.56
N SER A 126 -19.01 29.17 37.63
CA SER A 126 -19.63 30.11 36.68
C SER A 126 -20.16 29.47 35.40
N ALA A 127 -20.13 28.14 35.27
CA ALA A 127 -20.57 27.41 34.08
C ALA A 127 -21.95 27.81 33.54
N PRO A 128 -22.97 28.14 34.36
CA PRO A 128 -24.27 28.61 33.84
C PRO A 128 -24.20 29.90 33.00
N ARG A 129 -23.16 30.73 33.20
CA ARG A 129 -22.93 31.98 32.46
C ARG A 129 -21.93 31.83 31.32
N LEU A 130 -21.29 30.67 31.19
CA LEU A 130 -20.27 30.39 30.18
C LEU A 130 -20.85 29.47 29.10
N SER A 131 -20.20 29.42 27.94
CA SER A 131 -20.63 28.58 26.83
C SER A 131 -19.49 27.73 26.28
N GLY A 132 -19.82 26.67 25.54
CA GLY A 132 -18.82 25.80 24.91
C GLY A 132 -17.84 25.17 25.90
N ASN A 133 -16.55 25.27 25.57
CA ASN A 133 -15.44 24.71 26.34
C ASN A 133 -15.17 25.47 27.64
N ASP A 134 -15.52 26.76 27.72
CA ASP A 134 -15.16 27.61 28.85
C ASP A 134 -15.86 27.20 30.15
N ARG A 135 -16.94 26.42 30.04
CA ARG A 135 -17.68 25.85 31.16
C ARG A 135 -16.89 24.79 31.93
N PHE A 136 -15.86 24.20 31.33
CA PHE A 136 -15.09 23.10 31.90
C PHE A 136 -13.74 23.58 32.45
N GLU A 137 -13.27 22.92 33.50
CA GLU A 137 -11.94 23.08 34.10
C GLU A 137 -11.39 21.74 34.59
N GLY A 138 -10.09 21.67 34.88
CA GLY A 138 -9.43 20.47 35.37
C GLY A 138 -8.26 20.04 34.49
N PHE A 139 -7.51 19.04 34.97
CA PHE A 139 -6.26 18.61 34.36
C PHE A 139 -6.39 18.24 32.88
N CYS A 140 -7.42 17.46 32.51
CA CYS A 140 -7.61 17.04 31.12
C CYS A 140 -8.05 18.20 30.21
N VAL A 141 -8.75 19.20 30.76
CA VAL A 141 -9.16 20.39 30.02
C VAL A 141 -7.93 21.23 29.66
N ASP A 142 -7.03 21.43 30.62
CA ASP A 142 -5.78 22.18 30.40
C ASP A 142 -4.85 21.43 29.44
N LEU A 143 -4.76 20.11 29.57
CA LEU A 143 -3.97 19.27 28.65
C LEU A 143 -4.46 19.39 27.21
N VAL A 144 -5.77 19.29 26.97
CA VAL A 144 -6.35 19.44 25.62
C VAL A 144 -6.16 20.86 25.09
N ARG A 145 -6.25 21.89 25.96
CA ARG A 145 -5.97 23.27 25.58
C ARG A 145 -4.53 23.43 25.08
N GLU A 146 -3.55 22.90 25.80
CA GLU A 146 -2.14 22.97 25.37
C GLU A 146 -1.88 22.16 24.10
N MET A 147 -2.46 20.96 23.96
CA MET A 147 -2.36 20.18 22.72
C MET A 147 -2.96 20.93 21.53
N SER A 148 -4.12 21.57 21.72
CA SER A 148 -4.79 22.40 20.70
C SER A 148 -3.93 23.59 20.28
N ARG A 149 -3.26 24.25 21.23
CA ARG A 149 -2.33 25.36 20.97
C ARG A 149 -1.09 24.91 20.20
N LEU A 150 -0.51 23.76 20.55
CA LEU A 150 0.70 23.23 19.91
C LEU A 150 0.44 22.68 18.49
N LEU A 151 -0.69 22.01 18.29
CA LEU A 151 -1.00 21.29 17.04
C LEU A 151 -1.96 22.05 16.12
N GLY A 152 -2.54 23.17 16.58
CA GLY A 152 -3.38 24.05 15.76
C GLY A 152 -4.77 23.50 15.41
N PHE A 153 -5.25 22.48 16.12
CA PHE A 153 -6.62 22.00 15.97
C PHE A 153 -7.59 22.77 16.87
N ARG A 154 -8.86 22.84 16.47
CA ARG A 154 -9.97 23.32 17.32
C ARG A 154 -10.63 22.13 17.99
N TYR A 155 -11.29 22.34 19.13
CA TYR A 155 -12.02 21.27 19.79
C TYR A 155 -13.30 21.74 20.46
N GLN A 156 -14.21 20.80 20.72
CA GLN A 156 -15.44 20.99 21.47
C GLN A 156 -15.59 19.86 22.49
N LEU A 157 -15.59 20.21 23.78
CA LEU A 157 -15.85 19.29 24.88
C LEU A 157 -17.34 19.02 24.99
N ARG A 158 -17.71 17.75 25.10
CA ARG A 158 -19.09 17.30 25.33
C ARG A 158 -19.11 16.20 26.36
N LEU A 159 -20.11 16.24 27.23
CA LEU A 159 -20.36 15.14 28.14
C LEU A 159 -20.95 13.96 27.37
N VAL A 160 -20.47 12.77 27.69
CA VAL A 160 -21.02 11.51 27.18
C VAL A 160 -22.50 11.42 27.53
N ARG A 161 -23.31 10.97 26.58
CA ARG A 161 -24.78 11.03 26.68
C ARG A 161 -25.37 10.25 27.86
N ASP A 162 -24.81 9.08 28.14
CA ASP A 162 -25.32 8.13 29.15
C ASP A 162 -24.53 8.21 30.48
N GLY A 163 -23.56 9.13 30.60
CA GLY A 163 -22.72 9.28 31.78
C GLY A 163 -21.74 8.12 32.03
N SER A 164 -21.58 7.17 31.10
CA SER A 164 -20.76 5.99 31.29
C SER A 164 -19.41 6.07 30.57
N TYR A 165 -18.40 5.42 31.14
CA TYR A 165 -17.11 5.22 30.46
C TYR A 165 -17.27 4.31 29.25
N GLY A 166 -17.99 3.19 29.42
CA GLY A 166 -18.16 2.17 28.41
C GLY A 166 -18.08 0.77 29.01
N THR A 167 -19.19 0.07 28.93
CA THR A 167 -19.38 -1.32 29.31
C THR A 167 -19.91 -2.07 28.10
N ARG A 168 -19.43 -3.30 27.91
CA ARG A 168 -19.91 -4.16 26.84
C ARG A 168 -21.18 -4.89 27.29
N ASN A 169 -22.27 -4.68 26.57
CA ASN A 169 -23.54 -5.35 26.79
C ASN A 169 -23.45 -6.83 26.37
N ARG A 170 -24.42 -7.65 26.81
CA ARG A 170 -24.52 -9.07 26.45
C ARG A 170 -24.62 -9.29 24.93
N ASP A 171 -25.23 -8.34 24.21
CA ASP A 171 -25.33 -8.34 22.74
C ASP A 171 -24.02 -7.94 22.04
N GLY A 172 -22.92 -7.80 22.79
CA GLY A 172 -21.59 -7.46 22.29
C GLY A 172 -21.36 -5.99 21.97
N ARG A 173 -22.39 -5.13 22.07
CA ARG A 173 -22.30 -3.68 21.83
C ARG A 173 -21.74 -2.94 23.04
N TRP A 174 -20.93 -1.91 22.78
CA TRP A 174 -20.46 -0.99 23.82
C TRP A 174 -21.47 0.13 24.07
N ASN A 175 -21.49 0.68 25.28
CA ASN A 175 -22.12 1.97 25.60
C ASN A 175 -21.05 3.03 25.94
N GLY A 176 -21.45 4.16 26.53
CA GLY A 176 -20.53 5.16 27.06
C GLY A 176 -19.66 5.86 26.01
N MET A 177 -18.54 6.41 26.48
CA MET A 177 -17.55 7.07 25.65
C MET A 177 -16.99 6.14 24.57
N VAL A 178 -16.84 4.84 24.88
CA VAL A 178 -16.38 3.83 23.91
C VAL A 178 -17.34 3.75 22.72
N ARG A 179 -18.65 3.74 22.96
CA ARG A 179 -19.66 3.73 21.89
C ARG A 179 -19.61 4.98 21.03
N GLU A 180 -19.42 6.15 21.63
CA GLU A 180 -19.32 7.42 20.90
C GLU A 180 -18.10 7.50 19.97
N ILE A 181 -17.05 6.72 20.23
CA ILE A 181 -15.88 6.60 19.36
C ILE A 181 -16.13 5.60 18.22
N ILE A 182 -16.80 4.48 18.51
CA ILE A 182 -17.10 3.45 17.51
C ILE A 182 -18.08 3.95 16.45
N ASP A 183 -19.08 4.75 16.84
CA ASP A 183 -20.15 5.21 15.94
C ASP A 183 -19.74 6.44 15.09
N ARG A 184 -18.44 6.78 15.02
CA ARG A 184 -17.92 7.93 14.27
C ARG A 184 -17.14 7.55 13.04
#